data_AF-A0A081D9H2-F1
#
_entry.id   AF-A0A081D9H2-F1
#
_cell.length_a   1.000
_cell.length_b   1.000
_cell.length_c   1.000
_cell.angle_alpha   90.00
_cell.angle_beta   90.00
_cell.angle_gamma   90.00
#
_symmetry.space_group_name_H-M   'P 1'
#
loop_
_entity.id
_entity.type
_entity.pdbx_description
1 polymer ?
#
loop_
_entity_poly.entity_id
_entity_poly.type
_entity_poly.pdbx_seq_one_letter_code
_entity_poly.pdbx_strand_id
1 'polypeptide(L)'
;MAYRYTKNEDYLKQAQATANFFIKHKNLPADGIPYWDFDAPNIPDEPRDVSAAAIVASALVELYGYTDKQDYINYSRKVLNSLKSEEYILPADLEIPFILQHSSGDWSKRSEMDEPIIYGDYYFLELMLRLQELDQ
;
A
#
# COMPACT_ATOMS: atom_id res chain seq x y z
N MET A 1 1.56 14.38 1.00
CA MET A 1 2.52 15.29 1.70
C MET A 1 3.02 16.50 0.89
N ALA A 2 3.83 16.38 -0.18
CA ALA A 2 4.45 17.57 -0.82
C ALA A 2 3.46 18.64 -1.28
N TYR A 3 2.35 18.23 -1.91
CA TYR A 3 1.26 19.13 -2.29
C TYR A 3 0.63 19.83 -1.07
N ARG A 4 0.36 19.11 0.02
CA ARG A 4 -0.26 19.64 1.25
C ARG A 4 0.44 20.91 1.74
N TYR A 5 1.77 20.90 1.78
CA TYR A 5 2.59 21.97 2.34
C TYR A 5 2.95 23.08 1.36
N THR A 6 3.08 22.76 0.07
CA THR A 6 3.52 23.73 -0.94
C THR A 6 2.40 24.34 -1.75
N LYS A 7 1.25 23.65 -1.82
CA LYS A 7 0.14 23.93 -2.73
C LYS A 7 0.57 24.01 -4.20
N ASN A 8 1.72 23.43 -4.56
CA ASN A 8 2.17 23.40 -5.94
C ASN A 8 1.39 22.33 -6.71
N GLU A 9 0.54 22.77 -7.63
CA GLU A 9 -0.32 21.93 -8.46
C GLU A 9 0.43 20.87 -9.27
N ASP A 10 1.70 21.07 -9.59
CA ASP A 10 2.48 20.07 -10.31
C ASP A 10 2.74 18.82 -9.45
N TYR A 11 2.86 18.97 -8.12
CA TYR A 11 2.91 17.82 -7.22
C TYR A 11 1.57 17.09 -7.14
N LEU A 12 0.44 17.80 -7.20
CA LEU A 12 -0.87 17.16 -7.20
C LEU A 12 -1.10 16.39 -8.51
N LYS A 13 -0.76 16.97 -9.66
CA LYS A 13 -0.83 16.29 -10.96
C LYS A 13 0.04 15.04 -10.97
N GLN A 14 1.28 15.13 -10.48
CA GLN A 14 2.18 13.98 -10.44
C GLN A 14 1.67 12.89 -9.49
N ALA A 15 1.18 13.26 -8.29
CA ALA A 15 0.61 12.29 -7.35
C ALA A 15 -0.56 11.53 -7.97
N GLN A 16 -1.45 12.23 -8.70
CA GLN A 16 -2.55 11.58 -9.41
C GLN A 16 -2.07 10.69 -10.56
N ALA A 17 -1.07 11.10 -11.33
CA ALA A 17 -0.53 10.28 -12.41
C ALA A 17 0.08 8.97 -11.87
N THR A 18 0.92 9.06 -10.84
CA THR A 18 1.52 7.90 -10.16
C THR A 18 0.45 6.99 -9.54
N ALA A 19 -0.54 7.57 -8.85
CA ALA A 19 -1.67 6.82 -8.29
C ALA A 19 -2.42 6.02 -9.36
N ASN A 20 -2.75 6.67 -10.48
CA ASN A 20 -3.47 6.01 -11.57
C ASN A 20 -2.66 4.91 -12.24
N PHE A 21 -1.35 5.11 -12.41
CA PHE A 21 -0.46 4.05 -12.90
C PHE A 21 -0.49 2.84 -11.97
N PHE A 22 -0.33 3.07 -10.66
CA PHE A 22 -0.26 2.00 -9.67
C PHE A 22 -1.58 1.20 -9.60
N ILE A 23 -2.71 1.86 -9.34
CA ILE A 23 -3.98 1.15 -9.07
C ILE A 23 -4.63 0.57 -10.32
N LYS A 24 -4.18 0.98 -11.52
CA LYS A 24 -4.65 0.48 -12.82
C LYS A 24 -3.58 -0.36 -13.52
N HIS A 25 -2.49 -0.70 -12.84
CA HIS A 25 -1.44 -1.50 -13.44
C HIS A 25 -1.97 -2.87 -13.81
N LYS A 26 -1.69 -3.33 -15.04
CA LYS A 26 -2.18 -4.62 -15.57
C LYS A 26 -1.78 -5.84 -14.72
N ASN A 27 -0.65 -5.73 -14.02
CA ASN A 27 -0.08 -6.79 -13.20
C ASN A 27 -0.41 -6.61 -11.70
N LEU A 28 -1.27 -5.66 -11.32
CA LEU A 28 -1.75 -5.53 -9.95
C LEU A 28 -2.83 -6.61 -9.70
N PRO A 29 -2.62 -7.55 -8.76
CA PRO A 29 -3.63 -8.55 -8.47
C PRO A 29 -4.91 -7.98 -7.83
N ALA A 30 -5.95 -8.81 -7.85
CA ALA A 30 -7.31 -8.40 -7.51
C ALA A 30 -7.44 -7.87 -6.07
N ASP A 31 -6.71 -8.47 -5.14
CA ASP A 31 -6.64 -8.09 -3.71
C ASP A 31 -6.03 -6.69 -3.47
N GLY A 32 -5.40 -6.09 -4.47
CA GLY A 32 -4.78 -4.77 -4.39
C GLY A 32 -3.40 -4.76 -3.73
N ILE A 33 -2.80 -5.90 -3.42
CA ILE A 33 -1.41 -5.95 -2.96
C ILE A 33 -0.51 -6.03 -4.21
N PRO A 34 0.58 -5.28 -4.39
CA PRO A 34 1.42 -5.39 -5.56
C PRO A 34 2.42 -6.55 -5.42
N TYR A 35 3.02 -6.95 -6.54
CA TYR A 35 4.31 -7.65 -6.50
C TYR A 35 5.41 -6.67 -6.11
N TRP A 36 6.57 -7.18 -5.66
CA TRP A 36 7.72 -6.33 -5.33
C TRP A 36 8.17 -5.46 -6.53
N ASP A 37 7.99 -5.94 -7.75
CA ASP A 37 8.16 -5.21 -9.00
C ASP A 37 7.01 -5.57 -9.96
N PHE A 38 6.42 -4.54 -10.58
CA PHE A 38 5.29 -4.69 -11.49
C PHE A 38 5.64 -5.36 -12.81
N ASP A 39 6.91 -5.38 -13.21
CA ASP A 39 7.42 -6.00 -14.44
C ASP A 39 8.34 -7.20 -14.16
N ALA A 40 8.29 -7.74 -12.94
CA ALA A 40 9.03 -8.95 -12.58
C ALA A 40 8.71 -10.10 -13.55
N PRO A 41 9.73 -10.84 -14.04
CA PRO A 41 9.57 -11.74 -15.18
C PRO A 41 8.76 -13.00 -14.87
N ASN A 42 8.67 -13.43 -13.61
CA ASN A 42 8.00 -14.67 -13.24
C ASN A 42 6.59 -14.47 -12.67
N ILE A 43 5.99 -13.27 -12.81
CA ILE A 43 4.59 -13.04 -12.40
C ILE A 43 3.69 -14.11 -13.05
N PRO A 44 2.88 -14.86 -12.28
CA PRO A 44 2.43 -14.55 -10.91
C PRO A 44 3.25 -15.15 -9.74
N ASP A 45 4.32 -15.89 -10.03
CA ASP A 45 5.17 -16.58 -9.05
C ASP A 45 6.30 -15.68 -8.50
N GLU A 46 5.97 -14.43 -8.19
CA GLU A 46 6.90 -13.44 -7.64
C GLU A 46 6.45 -12.98 -6.24
N PRO A 47 7.38 -12.62 -5.33
CA PRO A 47 7.04 -12.11 -4.02
C PRO A 47 6.12 -10.88 -4.07
N ARG A 48 5.24 -10.79 -3.07
CA ARG A 48 4.36 -9.64 -2.85
C ARG A 48 5.11 -8.56 -2.09
N ASP A 49 4.57 -7.34 -2.13
CA ASP A 49 5.03 -6.28 -1.23
C ASP A 49 3.86 -5.58 -0.54
N VAL A 50 3.50 -6.10 0.63
CA VAL A 50 2.52 -5.53 1.54
C VAL A 50 2.87 -4.10 1.95
N SER A 51 4.16 -3.79 2.12
CA SER A 51 4.60 -2.46 2.53
C SER A 51 4.24 -1.40 1.48
N ALA A 52 4.48 -1.68 0.18
CA ALA A 52 4.05 -0.80 -0.90
C ALA A 52 2.52 -0.63 -0.97
N ALA A 53 1.76 -1.71 -0.74
CA ALA A 53 0.29 -1.62 -0.69
C ALA A 53 -0.18 -0.67 0.41
N ALA A 54 0.36 -0.82 1.62
CA ALA A 54 0.02 0.00 2.79
C ALA A 54 0.36 1.48 2.58
N ILE A 55 1.57 1.77 2.05
CA ILE A 55 2.01 3.14 1.72
C ILE A 55 1.06 3.79 0.74
N VAL A 56 0.78 3.12 -0.38
CA VAL A 56 -0.08 3.67 -1.45
C VAL A 56 -1.50 3.84 -0.94
N ALA A 57 -2.06 2.84 -0.24
CA ALA A 57 -3.39 2.93 0.31
C ALA A 57 -3.52 4.10 1.30
N SER A 58 -2.57 4.29 2.23
CA SER A 58 -2.57 5.44 3.15
C SER A 58 -2.50 6.77 2.40
N ALA A 59 -1.62 6.88 1.39
CA ALA A 59 -1.47 8.08 0.58
C ALA A 59 -2.74 8.42 -0.22
N LEU A 60 -3.45 7.40 -0.71
CA LEU A 60 -4.67 7.58 -1.50
C LEU A 60 -5.86 8.08 -0.67
N VAL A 61 -5.90 7.83 0.63
CA VAL A 61 -6.89 8.48 1.52
C VAL A 61 -6.65 9.99 1.58
N GLU A 62 -5.39 10.42 1.71
CA GLU A 62 -5.05 11.86 1.67
C GLU A 62 -5.33 12.45 0.28
N LEU A 63 -4.97 11.75 -0.80
CA LEU A 63 -5.17 12.23 -2.16
C LEU A 63 -6.67 12.35 -2.50
N TYR A 64 -7.51 11.47 -1.96
CA TYR A 64 -8.96 11.58 -2.06
C TYR A 64 -9.44 12.93 -1.51
N GLY A 65 -8.96 13.38 -0.35
CA GLY A 65 -9.32 14.67 0.24
C GLY A 65 -8.93 15.91 -0.59
N TYR A 66 -8.11 15.76 -1.65
CA TYR A 66 -7.79 16.83 -2.60
C TYR A 66 -8.47 16.68 -3.96
N THR A 67 -9.09 15.55 -4.25
CA THR A 67 -9.54 15.21 -5.61
C THR A 67 -10.95 14.65 -5.71
N ASP A 68 -11.54 14.19 -4.60
CA ASP A 68 -12.84 13.50 -4.51
C ASP A 68 -12.98 12.28 -5.42
N LYS A 69 -11.86 11.71 -5.90
CA LYS A 69 -11.84 10.57 -6.83
C LYS A 69 -12.12 9.27 -6.09
N GLN A 70 -13.30 8.70 -6.34
CA GLN A 70 -13.76 7.47 -5.70
C GLN A 70 -12.84 6.26 -5.93
N ASP A 71 -12.16 6.18 -7.08
CA ASP A 71 -11.16 5.13 -7.36
C ASP A 71 -10.10 5.04 -6.24
N TYR A 72 -9.67 6.18 -5.69
CA TYR A 72 -8.62 6.23 -4.67
C TYR A 72 -9.10 5.67 -3.33
N ILE A 73 -10.26 6.12 -2.86
CA ILE A 73 -10.81 5.63 -1.59
C ILE A 73 -11.26 4.17 -1.69
N ASN A 74 -11.79 3.75 -2.84
CA ASN A 74 -12.17 2.37 -3.09
C ASN A 74 -10.95 1.43 -3.06
N TYR A 75 -9.83 1.86 -3.65
CA TYR A 75 -8.58 1.13 -3.55
C TYR A 75 -8.10 1.04 -2.10
N SER A 76 -8.07 2.15 -1.35
CA SER A 76 -7.60 2.17 0.04
C SER A 76 -8.42 1.23 0.94
N ARG A 77 -9.75 1.24 0.82
CA ARG A 77 -10.64 0.34 1.58
C ARG A 77 -10.45 -1.12 1.17
N LYS A 78 -10.25 -1.39 -0.13
CA LYS A 78 -9.95 -2.74 -0.62
C LYS A 78 -8.66 -3.28 -0.01
N VAL A 79 -7.57 -2.51 -0.06
CA VAL A 79 -6.28 -2.90 0.53
C VAL A 79 -6.42 -3.12 2.02
N LEU A 80 -7.11 -2.24 2.76
CA LEU A 80 -7.34 -2.43 4.19
C LEU A 80 -8.05 -3.76 4.47
N ASN A 81 -9.08 -4.10 3.70
CA ASN A 81 -9.79 -5.37 3.86
C ASN A 81 -8.90 -6.58 3.57
N SER A 82 -8.06 -6.51 2.52
CA SER A 82 -7.08 -7.56 2.22
C SER A 82 -6.08 -7.73 3.38
N LEU A 83 -5.46 -6.64 3.84
CA LEU A 83 -4.45 -6.68 4.90
C LEU A 83 -4.97 -7.17 6.26
N LYS A 84 -6.28 -7.07 6.50
CA LYS A 84 -6.93 -7.60 7.71
C LYS A 84 -7.25 -9.10 7.65
N SER A 85 -7.02 -9.75 6.51
CA SER A 85 -7.23 -11.19 6.37
C SER A 85 -6.07 -11.97 6.98
N GLU A 86 -6.33 -13.24 7.34
CA GLU A 86 -5.32 -14.18 7.86
C GLU A 86 -4.17 -14.47 6.87
N GLU A 87 -4.33 -14.11 5.59
CA GLU A 87 -3.25 -14.19 4.60
C GLU A 87 -2.12 -13.21 4.93
N TYR A 88 -2.45 -12.02 5.43
CA TYR A 88 -1.49 -10.91 5.57
C TYR A 88 -1.23 -10.50 7.01
N ILE A 89 -2.18 -10.70 7.91
CA ILE A 89 -2.01 -10.41 9.34
C ILE A 89 -1.37 -11.61 10.04
N LEU A 90 -0.31 -11.35 10.79
CA LEU A 90 0.34 -12.37 11.60
C LEU A 90 -0.58 -12.79 12.76
N PRO A 91 -0.60 -14.09 13.12
CA PRO A 91 -1.34 -14.56 14.30
C PRO A 91 -0.94 -13.83 15.57
N ALA A 92 -1.93 -13.44 16.38
CA ALA A 92 -1.73 -12.65 17.58
C ALA A 92 -1.01 -13.40 18.72
N ASP A 93 -0.88 -14.73 18.62
CA ASP A 93 -0.16 -15.58 19.57
C ASP A 93 1.33 -15.74 19.23
N LEU A 94 1.81 -15.18 18.12
CA LEU A 94 3.24 -15.12 17.80
C LEU A 94 3.93 -14.04 18.65
N GLU A 95 5.00 -14.40 19.36
CA GLU A 95 5.86 -13.47 20.10
C GLU A 95 6.88 -12.78 19.17
N ILE A 96 6.39 -11.98 18.22
CA ILE A 96 7.21 -11.23 17.25
C ILE A 96 6.79 -9.75 17.20
N PRO A 97 7.69 -8.82 16.83
CA PRO A 97 7.42 -7.38 16.90
C PRO A 97 6.71 -6.82 15.66
N PHE A 98 5.92 -7.64 14.95
CA PHE A 98 5.31 -7.29 13.66
C PHE A 98 3.82 -7.60 13.59
N ILE A 99 3.08 -6.86 12.76
CA ILE A 99 1.65 -7.04 12.52
C ILE A 99 1.41 -7.76 11.19
N LEU A 100 2.14 -7.38 10.14
CA LEU A 100 1.95 -7.88 8.78
C LEU A 100 3.13 -8.74 8.31
N GLN A 101 2.85 -9.65 7.38
CA GLN A 101 3.84 -10.43 6.64
C GLN A 101 3.82 -10.09 5.13
N HIS A 102 4.64 -10.77 4.32
CA HIS A 102 4.67 -10.65 2.86
C HIS A 102 5.08 -9.27 2.31
N SER A 103 6.03 -8.60 2.95
CA SER A 103 6.70 -7.41 2.39
C SER A 103 8.01 -7.79 1.70
N SER A 104 8.50 -6.92 0.81
CA SER A 104 9.75 -7.13 0.09
C SER A 104 10.67 -5.91 0.16
N GLY A 105 11.89 -6.07 0.67
CA GLY A 105 12.85 -4.99 0.90
C GLY A 105 13.89 -4.81 -0.22
N ASP A 106 15.00 -5.56 -0.19
CA ASP A 106 16.12 -5.39 -1.12
C ASP A 106 16.30 -6.61 -2.03
N TRP A 107 15.67 -6.55 -3.21
CA TRP A 107 15.83 -7.57 -4.25
C TRP A 107 17.27 -7.73 -4.74
N SER A 108 18.05 -6.65 -4.81
CA SER A 108 19.43 -6.69 -5.33
C SER A 108 20.33 -7.55 -4.46
N LYS A 109 20.05 -7.58 -3.15
CA LYS A 109 20.73 -8.41 -2.15
C LYS A 109 19.94 -9.66 -1.74
N ARG A 110 18.72 -9.84 -2.26
CA ARG A 110 17.77 -10.88 -1.83
C ARG A 110 17.53 -10.85 -0.32
N SER A 111 17.50 -9.64 0.26
CA SER A 111 17.30 -9.41 1.68
C SER A 111 15.88 -8.94 1.93
N GLU A 112 15.26 -9.42 3.01
CA GLU A 112 13.91 -9.04 3.42
C GLU A 112 12.88 -9.31 2.30
N MET A 113 13.02 -10.44 1.60
CA MET A 113 12.09 -10.86 0.54
C MET A 113 11.04 -11.77 1.14
N ASP A 114 9.77 -11.39 1.03
CA ASP A 114 8.64 -12.12 1.63
C ASP A 114 8.71 -12.21 3.17
N GLU A 115 9.01 -11.07 3.80
CA GLU A 115 9.25 -10.97 5.25
C GLU A 115 8.39 -9.85 5.88
N PRO A 116 8.17 -9.87 7.21
CA PRO A 116 7.62 -8.73 7.95
C PRO A 116 8.55 -7.51 7.90
N ILE A 117 7.97 -6.32 7.78
CA ILE A 117 8.71 -5.06 7.67
C ILE A 117 8.01 -3.94 8.45
N ILE A 118 8.77 -3.26 9.32
CA ILE A 118 8.22 -2.30 10.29
C ILE A 118 7.55 -1.08 9.64
N TYR A 119 8.04 -0.63 8.50
CA TYR A 119 7.39 0.49 7.81
C TYR A 119 6.07 0.06 7.14
N GLY A 120 5.90 -1.21 6.78
CA GLY A 120 4.61 -1.76 6.35
C GLY A 120 3.57 -1.65 7.46
N ASP A 121 3.92 -2.07 8.67
CA ASP A 121 3.04 -1.97 9.86
C ASP A 121 2.67 -0.52 10.19
N TYR A 122 3.65 0.40 10.12
CA TYR A 122 3.40 1.82 10.34
C TYR A 122 2.34 2.37 9.38
N TYR A 123 2.49 2.14 8.08
CA TYR A 123 1.57 2.65 7.08
C TYR A 123 0.21 1.94 7.09
N PHE A 124 0.16 0.69 7.55
CA PHE A 124 -1.10 -0.01 7.80
C PHE A 124 -1.90 0.63 8.93
N LEU A 125 -1.26 0.93 10.07
CA LEU A 125 -1.90 1.65 11.16
C LEU A 125 -2.30 3.06 10.74
N GLU A 126 -1.45 3.76 9.97
CA GLU A 126 -1.79 5.09 9.44
C GLU A 126 -3.01 5.03 8.50
N LEU A 127 -3.09 4.04 7.61
CA LEU A 127 -4.23 3.81 6.74
C LEU A 127 -5.52 3.63 7.54
N MET A 128 -5.49 2.80 8.59
CA MET A 128 -6.64 2.57 9.47
C MET A 128 -7.12 3.86 10.13
N LEU A 129 -6.19 4.64 10.69
CA LEU A 129 -6.50 5.91 11.36
C LEU A 129 -7.07 6.94 10.38
N ARG A 130 -6.48 7.07 9.19
CA ARG A 130 -6.96 8.01 8.16
C ARG A 130 -8.36 7.67 7.66
N LEU A 131 -8.65 6.38 7.45
CA LEU A 131 -10.00 5.95 7.07
C LEU A 131 -11.01 6.19 8.20
N GLN A 132 -10.63 5.90 9.44
CA GLN A 132 -11.47 6.17 10.60
C GLN A 132 -11.77 7.67 10.78
N GLU A 133 -10.81 8.56 10.49
CA GLU A 133 -11.02 10.01 10.52
C GLU A 133 -11.93 10.49 9.37
N LEU A 134 -11.78 9.91 8.17
CA LEU A 134 -12.59 10.26 7.00
C LEU A 134 -14.06 9.81 7.13
N ASP A 135 -14.30 8.67 7.77
CA ASP A 135 -15.65 8.08 7.91
C ASP A 135 -16.45 8.63 9.11
N GLN A 136 -15.86 9.52 9.92
CA GLN A 136 -16.53 10.25 11.01
C GLN A 136 -17.33 11.45 10.51
#